data_AF-A0A151E881-F1
#
_entry.id   AF-A0A151E881-F1
#
_cell.length_a   1.000
_cell.length_b   1.000
_cell.length_c   1.000
_cell.angle_alpha   90.00
_cell.angle_beta   90.00
_cell.angle_gamma   90.00
#
_symmetry.space_group_name_H-M   'P 1'
#
loop_
_entity.id
_entity.type
_entity.pdbx_description
1 polymer ?
#
loop_
_entity_poly.entity_id
_entity_poly.type
_entity_poly.pdbx_seq_one_letter_code
_entity_poly.pdbx_strand_id
1 'polypeptide(L)'
;MRKKRGRPIGSSIRQNLIEILFFRGKAYGYDLYKDYCALFPPVTLRVIYYHLKKGVALKEFQLETIKLEKGNYSWGGEAEKKYYKLGPSAKPRMDKKVKEFFEQKKR
;
A
#
# COMPACT_ATOMS: atom_id res chain seq x y z
N MET A 1 -8.33 -17.72 -25.78
CA MET A 1 -9.27 -17.07 -24.83
C MET A 1 -9.49 -15.62 -25.23
N ARG A 2 -10.73 -15.21 -25.53
CA ARG A 2 -11.09 -13.81 -25.88
C ARG A 2 -10.91 -12.91 -24.65
N LYS A 3 -10.00 -11.93 -24.73
CA LYS A 3 -9.81 -10.91 -23.70
C LYS A 3 -11.09 -10.05 -23.64
N LYS A 4 -11.90 -10.19 -22.58
CA LYS A 4 -13.10 -9.34 -22.37
C LYS A 4 -12.66 -7.88 -22.47
N ARG A 5 -13.21 -7.14 -23.44
CA ARG A 5 -12.96 -5.70 -23.61
C ARG A 5 -13.70 -4.96 -22.48
N GLY A 6 -12.95 -4.19 -21.69
CA GLY A 6 -13.44 -3.42 -20.55
C GLY A 6 -12.30 -3.02 -19.63
N ARG A 7 -12.41 -1.86 -18.95
CA ARG A 7 -11.45 -1.48 -17.91
C ARG A 7 -11.47 -2.57 -16.84
N PRO A 8 -10.32 -3.14 -16.41
CA PRO A 8 -10.31 -4.16 -15.37
C PRO A 8 -11.05 -3.63 -14.14
N ILE A 9 -11.90 -4.49 -13.57
CA ILE A 9 -12.74 -4.19 -12.39
C ILE A 9 -11.84 -3.80 -11.18
N GLY A 10 -10.60 -4.30 -11.17
CA GLY A 10 -9.56 -3.94 -10.20
C GLY A 10 -8.54 -2.91 -10.71
N SER A 11 -7.92 -2.18 -9.77
CA SER A 11 -6.73 -1.38 -10.07
C SER A 11 -5.48 -2.23 -9.84
N SER A 12 -4.58 -2.31 -10.82
CA SER A 12 -3.26 -2.95 -10.65
C SER A 12 -2.49 -2.34 -9.49
N ILE A 13 -2.55 -1.00 -9.34
CA ILE A 13 -1.89 -0.28 -8.25
C ILE A 13 -2.39 -0.76 -6.88
N ARG A 14 -3.70 -0.97 -6.75
CA ARG A 14 -4.30 -1.40 -5.48
C ARG A 14 -3.99 -2.86 -5.18
N GLN A 15 -3.97 -3.72 -6.21
CA GLN A 15 -3.51 -5.10 -6.06
C GLN A 15 -2.04 -5.14 -5.60
N ASN A 16 -1.17 -4.34 -6.21
CA ASN A 16 0.23 -4.25 -5.84
C ASN A 16 0.41 -3.79 -4.38
N LEU A 17 -0.39 -2.83 -3.91
CA LEU A 17 -0.42 -2.42 -2.51
C LEU A 17 -0.87 -3.55 -1.57
N ILE A 18 -1.83 -4.39 -1.99
CA ILE A 18 -2.22 -5.60 -1.27
C ILE A 18 -1.03 -6.57 -1.18
N GLU A 19 -0.31 -6.82 -2.28
CA GLU A 19 0.88 -7.70 -2.24
C GLU A 19 1.95 -7.15 -1.29
N ILE A 20 2.25 -5.86 -1.36
CA ILE A 20 3.23 -5.21 -0.48
C ILE A 20 2.83 -5.38 0.98
N LEU A 21 1.58 -5.07 1.34
CA LEU A 21 1.10 -5.22 2.71
C LEU A 21 1.03 -6.67 3.16
N PHE A 22 0.79 -7.62 2.25
CA PHE A 22 0.80 -9.05 2.56
C PHE A 22 2.16 -9.50 3.10
N PHE A 23 3.25 -9.14 2.41
CA PHE A 23 4.60 -9.53 2.83
C PHE A 23 5.18 -8.65 3.94
N ARG A 24 4.77 -7.38 4.02
CA ARG A 24 5.25 -6.43 5.04
C ARG A 24 4.47 -6.48 6.36
N GLY A 25 3.21 -6.93 6.33
CA GLY A 25 2.28 -6.91 7.46
C GLY A 25 1.58 -5.57 7.63
N LYS A 26 2.33 -4.50 7.95
CA LYS A 26 1.78 -3.14 8.11
C LYS A 26 2.74 -2.04 7.68
N ALA A 27 2.19 -0.92 7.22
CA ALA A 27 2.97 0.25 6.82
C ALA A 27 2.12 1.52 6.78
N TYR A 28 2.78 2.68 6.92
CA TYR A 28 2.13 3.96 6.68
C TYR A 28 2.28 4.38 5.21
N GLY A 29 1.46 5.35 4.78
CA GLY A 29 1.29 5.68 3.35
C GLY A 29 2.59 5.99 2.60
N TYR A 30 3.54 6.66 3.25
CA TYR A 30 4.83 7.00 2.63
C TYR A 30 5.78 5.80 2.50
N ASP A 31 5.79 4.87 3.46
CA ASP A 31 6.52 3.60 3.33
C ASP A 31 5.99 2.78 2.16
N LEU A 32 4.66 2.68 2.04
CA LEU A 32 4.01 1.98 0.94
C LEU A 32 4.37 2.60 -0.41
N TYR A 33 4.45 3.94 -0.48
CA TYR A 33 4.90 4.64 -1.66
C TYR A 33 6.35 4.26 -2.04
N LYS A 34 7.27 4.25 -1.07
CA LYS A 34 8.67 3.88 -1.31
C LYS A 34 8.81 2.45 -1.80
N ASP A 35 8.19 1.49 -1.10
CA ASP A 35 8.23 0.09 -1.49
C ASP A 35 7.56 -0.12 -2.87
N TYR A 36 6.48 0.62 -3.16
CA TYR A 36 5.83 0.59 -4.46
C TYR A 36 6.75 1.06 -5.59
N CYS A 37 7.39 2.22 -5.44
CA CYS A 37 8.29 2.76 -6.46
C CYS A 37 9.56 1.92 -6.66
N ALA A 38 9.98 1.16 -5.64
CA ALA A 38 11.09 0.21 -5.77
C ALA A 38 10.69 -1.05 -6.57
N LEU A 39 9.42 -1.46 -6.50
CA LEU A 39 8.91 -2.71 -7.08
C LEU A 39 8.22 -2.53 -8.43
N PHE A 40 7.59 -1.38 -8.68
CA PHE A 40 6.66 -1.16 -9.78
C PHE A 40 6.93 0.18 -10.47
N PRO A 41 6.36 0.44 -11.66
CA PRO A 41 6.47 1.74 -12.32
C PRO A 41 6.03 2.87 -11.37
N PRO A 42 6.81 3.96 -11.26
CA PRO A 42 6.58 4.98 -10.25
C PRO A 42 5.24 5.68 -10.46
N VAL A 43 4.58 6.02 -9.36
CA VAL A 43 3.34 6.81 -9.31
C VAL A 43 3.53 7.99 -8.39
N THR A 44 2.57 8.91 -8.30
CA THR A 44 2.64 9.97 -7.28
C THR A 44 2.16 9.46 -5.93
N LEU A 45 2.66 10.06 -4.84
CA LEU A 45 2.19 9.76 -3.48
C LEU A 45 0.66 9.94 -3.34
N ARG A 46 0.08 10.91 -4.05
CA ARG A 46 -1.38 11.14 -4.10
C ARG A 46 -2.15 9.94 -4.64
N VAL A 47 -1.61 9.24 -5.64
CA VAL A 47 -2.21 8.02 -6.21
C VAL A 47 -2.23 6.90 -5.18
N ILE A 48 -1.16 6.76 -4.38
CA ILE A 48 -1.12 5.79 -3.27
C ILE A 48 -2.21 6.10 -2.25
N TYR A 49 -2.32 7.36 -1.78
CA TYR A 49 -3.36 7.74 -0.83
C TYR A 49 -4.78 7.59 -1.39
N TYR A 50 -5.01 7.88 -2.66
CA TYR A 50 -6.28 7.61 -3.33
C TYR A 50 -6.65 6.12 -3.25
N HIS A 51 -5.68 5.24 -3.56
CA HIS A 51 -5.91 3.79 -3.50
C HIS A 51 -6.05 3.24 -2.10
N LEU A 52 -5.34 3.78 -1.12
CA LEU A 52 -5.52 3.43 0.30
C LEU A 52 -6.91 3.83 0.78
N LYS A 53 -7.34 5.08 0.53
CA LYS A 53 -8.69 5.55 0.88
C LYS A 53 -9.76 4.68 0.22
N LYS A 54 -9.63 4.39 -1.07
CA LYS A 54 -10.58 3.54 -1.80
C LYS A 54 -10.57 2.10 -1.30
N GLY A 55 -9.41 1.52 -1.01
CA GLY A 55 -9.30 0.15 -0.51
C GLY A 55 -9.83 -0.01 0.91
N VAL A 56 -9.72 1.02 1.77
CA VAL A 56 -10.41 1.04 3.07
C VAL A 56 -11.93 1.00 2.88
N ALA A 57 -12.48 1.82 1.98
CA ALA A 57 -13.91 1.80 1.68
C ALA A 57 -14.39 0.44 1.13
N LEU A 58 -13.53 -0.27 0.40
CA LEU A 58 -13.79 -1.62 -0.13
C LEU A 58 -13.42 -2.74 0.86
N LYS A 59 -13.00 -2.42 2.09
CA LYS A 59 -12.52 -3.38 3.10
C LYS A 59 -11.33 -4.24 2.65
N GLU A 60 -10.61 -3.81 1.62
CA GLU A 60 -9.33 -4.40 1.18
C GLU A 60 -8.17 -3.96 2.10
N PHE A 61 -8.29 -2.79 2.72
CA PHE A 61 -7.34 -2.29 3.74
C PHE A 61 -8.07 -1.94 5.02
N GLN A 62 -7.33 -1.96 6.13
CA GLN A 62 -7.81 -1.51 7.44
C GLN A 62 -6.78 -0.56 8.06
N LEU A 63 -7.27 0.51 8.68
CA LEU A 63 -6.45 1.37 9.54
C LEU A 63 -6.23 0.66 10.88
N GLU A 64 -4.97 0.42 11.23
CA GLU A 64 -4.63 -0.24 12.50
C GLU A 64 -4.29 0.76 13.59
N THR A 65 -3.48 1.77 13.28
CA THR A 65 -3.03 2.73 14.28
C THR A 65 -2.81 4.08 13.63
N ILE A 66 -3.14 5.12 14.39
CA ILE A 66 -2.77 6.49 14.10
C ILE A 66 -1.70 6.85 15.13
N LYS A 67 -0.46 7.07 14.69
CA LYS A 67 0.61 7.55 15.56
C LYS A 67 0.83 9.03 15.30
N LEU A 68 0.71 9.84 16.34
CA LEU A 68 1.15 11.23 16.34
C LEU A 68 2.64 11.24 16.71
N GLU A 69 3.49 11.57 15.75
CA GLU A 69 4.90 11.81 16.04
C GLU A 69 5.08 13.30 16.34
N LYS A 70 5.42 13.62 17.59
CA LYS A 70 5.85 14.96 17.96
C LYS A 70 7.24 15.21 17.40
N GLY A 71 7.43 16.30 16.68
CA GLY A 71 8.69 16.66 16.06
C GLY A 71 8.72 18.13 15.66
N ASN A 72 9.94 18.68 15.58
CA ASN A 72 10.14 20.06 15.14
C ASN A 72 10.13 20.12 13.61
N TYR A 73 8.96 19.98 13.00
CA TYR A 73 8.81 20.14 11.56
C TYR A 73 8.57 21.61 11.23
N SER A 74 9.04 22.05 10.07
CA SER A 74 8.89 23.42 9.55
C SER A 74 7.43 23.87 9.33
N TRP A 75 6.44 23.00 9.59
CA TRP A 75 5.01 23.23 9.38
C TRP A 75 4.13 22.78 10.56
N GLY A 76 4.72 22.47 11.72
CA GLY A 76 3.98 22.13 12.94
C GLY A 76 4.71 21.15 13.86
N GLY A 77 4.26 21.08 15.11
CA GLY A 77 4.88 20.27 16.16
C GLY A 77 4.54 18.77 16.12
N GLU A 78 3.63 18.34 15.24
CA GLU A 78 3.12 16.97 15.21
C GLU A 78 2.85 16.49 13.76
N ALA A 79 3.16 15.23 13.48
CA ALA A 79 2.86 14.57 12.22
C ALA A 79 2.04 13.29 12.46
N GLU A 80 0.89 13.19 11.80
CA GLU A 80 0.01 12.02 11.91
C GLU A 80 0.42 10.93 10.90
N LYS A 81 0.89 9.78 11.40
CA LYS A 81 1.15 8.58 10.60
C LYS A 81 0.02 7.59 10.74
N LYS A 82 -0.75 7.42 9.65
CA LYS A 82 -1.78 6.39 9.50
C LYS A 82 -1.16 5.08 9.03
N TYR A 83 -1.19 4.05 9.87
CA TYR A 83 -0.73 2.71 9.53
C TYR A 83 -1.87 1.87 8.98
N TYR A 84 -1.61 1.22 7.85
CA TYR A 84 -2.53 0.36 7.12
C TYR A 84 -2.05 -1.09 7.21
N LYS A 85 -3.02 -1.99 7.29
CA LYS A 85 -2.84 -3.45 7.14
C LYS A 85 -3.87 -4.01 6.15
N LEU A 86 -3.73 -5.29 5.81
CA LEU A 86 -4.74 -5.98 5.01
C LEU A 86 -6.08 -6.02 5.73
N GLY A 87 -7.13 -5.67 5.00
CA GLY A 87 -8.51 -5.82 5.43
C GLY A 87 -9.07 -7.20 5.08
N PRO A 88 -10.26 -7.54 5.59
CA PRO A 88 -10.87 -8.85 5.42
C PRO A 88 -11.24 -9.19 3.97
N SER A 89 -11.40 -8.19 3.09
CA SER A 89 -11.70 -8.40 1.68
C SER A 89 -10.45 -8.38 0.78
N ALA A 90 -9.26 -8.27 1.37
CA ALA A 90 -8.00 -8.36 0.64
C ALA A 90 -7.84 -9.74 -0.01
N LYS A 91 -7.40 -9.75 -1.27
CA LYS A 91 -7.11 -10.98 -2.03
C LYS A 91 -5.67 -10.93 -2.55
N PRO A 92 -4.67 -11.23 -1.69
CA PRO A 92 -3.29 -11.32 -2.13
C PRO A 92 -3.12 -12.49 -3.12
N ARG A 93 -2.26 -12.27 -4.12
CA ARG A 93 -1.92 -13.23 -5.18
C ARG A 93 -0.57 -13.91 -4.93
N MET A 94 0.16 -13.48 -3.90
CA MET A 94 1.49 -13.95 -3.56
C MET A 94 2.48 -13.73 -4.72
N ASP A 95 2.56 -12.49 -5.19
CA ASP A 95 3.47 -12.13 -6.27
C ASP A 95 4.93 -12.44 -5.88
N LYS A 96 5.60 -13.28 -6.68
CA LYS A 96 6.97 -13.74 -6.45
C LYS A 96 7.97 -12.59 -6.37
N LYS A 97 7.80 -11.56 -7.22
CA LYS A 97 8.71 -10.40 -7.25
C LYS A 97 8.65 -9.63 -5.93
N VAL A 98 7.44 -9.46 -5.40
CA VAL A 98 7.23 -8.76 -4.12
C VAL A 98 7.78 -9.59 -2.97
N LYS A 99 7.57 -10.92 -3.01
CA LYS A 99 8.14 -11.85 -2.03
C LYS A 99 9.67 -11.74 -1.97
N GLU A 100 10.34 -11.89 -3.10
CA GLU A 100 11.80 -11.85 -3.22
C GLU A 100 12.38 -10.52 -2.71
N PHE A 101 11.74 -9.40 -3.03
CA PHE A 101 12.15 -8.08 -2.54
C PHE A 101 12.15 -7.99 -1.00
N PHE A 102 11.11 -8.51 -0.35
CA PHE A 102 11.04 -8.49 1.12
C PHE A 102 11.90 -9.57 1.79
N GLU A 103 12.21 -10.67 1.10
CA GLU A 103 13.17 -11.66 1.57
C GLU A 103 14.60 -11.11 1.55
N GLN A 104 15.00 -10.43 0.46
CA GLN A 104 16.32 -9.80 0.35
C GLN A 104 16.53 -8.69 1.36
N LYS A 105 15.50 -7.88 1.63
CA LYS A 105 15.55 -6.76 2.59
C LYS A 105 15.66 -7.21 4.06
N LYS A 106 15.36 -8.48 4.36
CA LYS A 106 15.49 -9.06 5.72
C LYS A 106 16.90 -9.60 6.00
N ARG A 107 17.74 -9.74 4.98
CA ARG A 107 19.09 -10.28 5.06
C ARG A 107 20.10 -9.15 5.18
#